data_AF-A0A9C7QHF8-F1
#
_entry.id   AF-A0A9C7QHF8-F1
#
_cell.length_a   1.000
_cell.length_b   1.000
_cell.length_c   1.000
_cell.angle_alpha   90.00
_cell.angle_beta   90.00
_cell.angle_gamma   90.00
#
_symmetry.space_group_name_H-M   'P 1'
#
loop_
_entity.id
_entity.type
_entity.pdbx_description
1 polymer ?
#
loop_
_entity_poly.entity_id
_entity_poly.type
_entity_poly.pdbx_seq_one_letter_code
_entity_poly.pdbx_strand_id
1 'polypeptide(L)' 'MTVNDFMDEPELFALLGKKKTAIWRLRKDHGFPNPVLTYPSRYSRKAVMKWLEDGGVNQAVK' A
#
# COMPACT_ATOMS: atom_id res chain seq x y z
N MET A 1 -16.11 10.43 -14.22
CA MET A 1 -14.98 9.51 -14.44
C MET A 1 -14.85 8.63 -13.22
N THR A 2 -15.11 7.33 -13.36
CA THR A 2 -15.11 6.36 -12.25
C THR A 2 -13.69 6.18 -11.74
N VAL A 3 -13.39 6.81 -10.61
CA VAL A 3 -12.15 6.62 -9.87
C VAL A 3 -12.13 5.18 -9.40
N ASN A 4 -11.27 4.33 -9.96
CA ASN A 4 -10.94 3.05 -9.36
C ASN A 4 -10.22 3.37 -8.03
N ASP A 5 -11.00 3.45 -6.96
CA ASP A 5 -10.52 3.81 -5.62
C ASP A 5 -9.68 2.69 -4.99
N PHE A 6 -9.70 1.50 -5.60
CA PHE A 6 -9.04 0.30 -5.13
C PHE A 6 -7.95 -0.16 -6.11
N MET A 7 -6.83 -0.60 -5.55
CA MET A 7 -5.77 -1.30 -6.26
C MET A 7 -5.61 -2.72 -5.71
N ASP A 8 -5.35 -3.68 -6.60
CA ASP A 8 -5.06 -5.05 -6.22
C ASP A 8 -3.58 -5.21 -5.83
N GLU A 9 -3.26 -6.30 -5.12
CA GLU A 9 -1.89 -6.69 -4.75
C GLU A 9 -0.86 -6.58 -5.91
N PRO A 10 -1.09 -7.14 -7.11
CA PRO A 10 -0.11 -7.04 -8.20
C PRO A 10 0.14 -5.61 -8.67
N GLU A 11 -0.91 -4.77 -8.73
CA GLU A 11 -0.76 -3.35 -9.08
C GLU A 11 0.08 -2.62 -8.02
N LEU A 12 -0.13 -2.95 -6.74
CA LEU A 12 0.61 -2.37 -5.63
C LEU A 12 2.10 -2.76 -5.65
N PHE A 13 2.39 -4.02 -5.95
CA PHE A 13 3.77 -4.50 -6.08
C PHE A 13 4.49 -3.81 -7.24
N ALA A 14 3.80 -3.61 -8.37
CA ALA A 14 4.34 -2.89 -9.52
C ALA A 14 4.59 -1.41 -9.19
N LEU A 15 3.63 -0.75 -8.53
CA LEU A 15 3.73 0.67 -8.15
C LEU A 15 4.90 0.94 -7.21
N LEU A 16 5.08 0.09 -6.19
CA LEU A 16 6.18 0.23 -5.24
C LEU A 16 7.50 -0.34 -5.78
N GLY A 17 7.47 -1.11 -6.88
CA GLY A 17 8.61 -1.90 -7.35
C GLY A 17 9.11 -2.91 -6.32
N LYS A 18 8.22 -3.39 -5.43
CA LYS A 18 8.57 -4.24 -4.28
C LYS A 18 7.76 -5.53 -4.26
N LYS A 19 8.38 -6.60 -3.79
CA LYS A 19 7.73 -7.92 -3.62
C LYS A 19 6.79 -7.93 -2.41
N LYS A 20 5.85 -8.88 -2.38
CA LYS A 20 4.90 -9.10 -1.28
C LYS A 20 5.53 -9.12 0.11
N THR A 21 6.69 -9.77 0.26
CA THR A 21 7.43 -9.83 1.53
C THR A 21 7.91 -8.47 2.02
N ALA A 22 8.25 -7.56 1.10
CA ALA A 22 8.62 -6.20 1.48
C ALA A 22 7.39 -5.40 1.94
N ILE A 23 6.22 -5.59 1.31
CA ILE A 23 4.98 -4.96 1.79
C ILE A 23 4.61 -5.45 3.20
N TRP A 24 4.86 -6.72 3.50
CA TRP A 24 4.66 -7.25 4.86
C TRP A 24 5.55 -6.54 5.89
N ARG A 25 6.83 -6.26 5.55
CA ARG A 25 7.72 -5.43 6.39
C ARG A 25 7.23 -3.99 6.48
N LEU A 26 6.81 -3.38 5.37
CA LEU A 26 6.26 -2.02 5.38
C LEU A 26 5.01 -1.89 6.28
N ARG A 27 4.18 -2.93 6.38
CA ARG A 27 3.04 -2.94 7.32
C ARG A 27 3.48 -2.99 8.78
N LYS A 28 4.58 -3.69 9.08
CA LYS A 28 5.09 -3.86 10.44
C LYS A 28 5.91 -2.64 10.90
N ASP A 29 6.80 -2.15 10.05
CA ASP A 29 7.83 -1.18 10.41
C ASP A 29 7.52 0.25 9.94
N HIS A 30 6.69 0.41 8.90
CA HIS A 30 6.47 1.70 8.23
C HIS A 30 4.99 2.14 8.21
N GLY A 31 4.11 1.46 8.94
CA GLY A 31 2.70 1.82 9.04
C GLY A 31 1.92 1.72 7.72
N PHE A 32 2.35 0.85 6.80
CA PHE A 32 1.70 0.70 5.50
C PHE A 32 0.21 0.36 5.64
N PRO A 33 -0.69 0.97 4.83
CA PRO A 33 -2.13 0.80 4.96
C PRO A 33 -2.59 -0.65 4.83
N ASN A 34 -3.54 -1.02 5.68
CA ASN A 34 -4.20 -2.32 5.59
C ASN A 34 -5.12 -2.41 4.37
N PRO A 35 -5.30 -3.61 3.80
CA PRO A 35 -6.24 -3.80 2.71
C PRO A 35 -7.67 -3.56 3.21
N VAL A 36 -8.49 -2.92 2.38
CA VAL A 36 -9.91 -2.66 2.61
C VAL A 36 -10.75 -3.93 2.44
N LEU A 37 -10.37 -4.80 1.51
CA LEU A 37 -10.97 -6.12 1.31
C LEU A 37 -9.89 -7.18 1.49
N THR A 38 -10.24 -8.31 2.11
CA THR A 38 -9.30 -9.39 2.42
C THR A 38 -9.32 -10.52 1.39
N TYR A 39 -10.37 -10.66 0.57
CA TYR A 39 -10.48 -11.68 -0.48
C TYR A 39 -11.30 -11.17 -1.68
N PRO A 40 -10.67 -10.78 -2.80
CA PRO A 40 -9.22 -10.56 -2.99
C PRO A 40 -8.71 -9.35 -2.20
N SER A 41 -7.42 -9.35 -1.83
CA SER A 41 -6.80 -8.22 -1.13
C SER A 41 -6.85 -6.96 -1.98
N ARG A 42 -7.62 -5.96 -1.56
CA ARG A 42 -7.68 -4.65 -2.24
C ARG A 42 -7.26 -3.53 -1.30
N TYR A 43 -6.39 -2.65 -1.79
CA TYR A 43 -5.92 -1.47 -1.08
C TYR A 43 -6.62 -0.23 -1.63
N SER A 44 -6.94 0.74 -0.78
CA SER A 44 -7.39 2.03 -1.30
C SER A 44 -6.18 2.75 -1.92
N ARG A 45 -6.28 3.09 -3.20
CA ARG A 45 -5.24 3.84 -3.92
C ARG A 45 -4.95 5.17 -3.21
N LYS A 46 -5.99 5.82 -2.71
CA LYS A 46 -5.87 7.07 -1.95
C LYS A 46 -5.07 6.89 -0.65
N ALA A 47 -5.28 5.79 0.06
CA ALA A 47 -4.53 5.50 1.28
C ALA A 47 -3.04 5.23 0.97
N VAL A 48 -2.75 4.49 -0.11
CA VAL A 48 -1.38 4.19 -0.54
C VAL A 48 -0.67 5.46 -1.04
N MET A 49 -1.33 6.29 -1.84
CA MET A 49 -0.79 7.58 -2.28
C MET A 49 -0.53 8.49 -1.09
N LYS A 50 -1.49 8.65 -0.19
CA LYS A 50 -1.31 9.46 1.01
C LYS A 50 -0.15 8.96 1.87
N TRP A 51 0.00 7.65 2.03
CA TRP A 51 1.14 7.06 2.73
C TRP A 51 2.46 7.37 2.03
N LEU A 52 2.51 7.30 0.69
CA LEU A 52 3.69 7.71 -0.08
C LEU A 52 4.02 9.19 0.10
N GLU A 53 3.01 10.07 0.14
CA GLU A 53 3.17 11.51 0.35
C GLU A 53 3.65 11.85 1.77
N ASP A 54 3.19 11.11 2.78
CA ASP A 54 3.54 11.32 4.20
C ASP A 54 4.99 10.89 4.52
N GLY A 55 5.61 10.09 3.64
CA GLY A 55 6.99 9.64 3.76
C GLY A 55 7.20 8.20 3.29
N GLY A 56 6.12 7.43 3.14
CA GLY A 56 6.10 6.13 2.49
C GLY A 56 7.13 5.16 3.06
N VAL A 57 7.99 4.65 2.19
CA VAL A 57 9.06 3.70 2.56
C VAL A 57 10.10 4.35 3.49
N ASN A 58 10.21 5.68 3.54
CA ASN A 58 11.13 6.40 4.41
C ASN A 58 10.48 6.80 5.74
N GLN A 59 9.17 6.59 5.90
CA GLN A 59 8.46 6.80 7.16
C GLN A 59 8.85 5.68 8.13
N ALA A 60 9.93 5.87 8.89
CA ALA A 60 10.26 4.99 10.00
C ALA A 60 9.26 5.29 11.14
N VAL A 61 8.43 4.31 11.51
CA VAL A 61 7.62 4.42 12.73
C VAL A 61 8.60 4.50 13.90
N LYS A 62 8.66 5.68 14.53
CA LYS A 62 9.54 5.97 15.66
C LYS A 62 8.81 5.74 16.97
#